data_AF-A0A7X5FPJ4-F1
#
_entry.id   AF-A0A7X5FPJ4-F1
#
_cell.length_a   1.000
_cell.length_b   1.000
_cell.length_c   1.000
_cell.angle_alpha   90.00
_cell.angle_beta   90.00
_cell.angle_gamma   90.00
#
_symmetry.space_group_name_H-M   'P 1'
#
loop_
_entity.id
_entity.type
_entity.pdbx_description
1 polymer ?
#
loop_
_entity_poly.entity_id
_entity_poly.type
_entity_poly.pdbx_seq_one_letter_code
_entity_poly.pdbx_strand_id
1 'polypeptide(L)'
;MLEDKWIDHENVTVQYNNGPEILQNMLENYSDETNLYFEQIKKGIFEILKSGDQIKFNRLIILINFVFDTNGVDFINGGQRDGQMSLGSLKVLTLGLLLGLKTDETLELFGEHWQEIKSDPDSDIHPNITELNGGGIEAVKVFGLPFTQKHK
;
A
#
# COMPACT_ATOMS: atom_id res chain seq x y z
N MET A 1 -28.27 42.44 11.36
CA MET A 1 -28.66 41.05 11.05
C MET A 1 -27.80 40.17 11.92
N LEU A 2 -28.44 39.61 12.94
CA LEU A 2 -27.85 38.69 13.91
C LEU A 2 -27.64 37.31 13.26
N GLU A 3 -26.53 36.68 13.65
CA GLU A 3 -26.41 35.26 14.06
C GLU A 3 -26.58 34.18 12.96
N ASP A 4 -25.77 33.13 12.83
CA ASP A 4 -25.11 32.33 13.87
C ASP A 4 -23.81 31.66 13.40
N LYS A 5 -22.95 31.38 14.39
CA LYS A 5 -21.80 30.48 14.30
C LYS A 5 -22.27 29.05 14.08
N TRP A 6 -21.77 28.38 13.04
CA TRP A 6 -21.70 26.93 13.02
C TRP A 6 -20.25 26.52 13.20
N ILE A 7 -19.94 26.07 14.42
CA ILE A 7 -18.76 25.28 14.70
C ILE A 7 -19.12 23.86 14.25
N ASP A 8 -18.52 23.39 13.16
CA ASP A 8 -18.55 21.97 12.81
C ASP A 8 -17.47 21.28 13.66
N HIS A 9 -17.92 20.50 14.65
CA HIS A 9 -17.08 19.73 15.55
C HIS A 9 -16.76 18.32 15.05
N GLU A 10 -17.11 17.94 13.82
CA GLU A 10 -16.89 16.55 13.34
C GLU A 10 -16.22 16.42 11.96
N ASN A 11 -15.93 17.51 11.25
CA ASN A 11 -15.13 17.44 10.03
C ASN A 11 -13.78 18.13 10.20
N VAL A 12 -12.86 17.45 10.89
CA VAL A 12 -11.44 17.64 10.57
C VAL A 12 -11.27 17.07 9.16
N THR A 13 -11.49 17.91 8.15
CA THR A 13 -10.87 17.70 6.84
C THR A 13 -9.39 17.88 7.09
N VAL A 14 -8.75 16.82 7.61
CA VAL A 14 -7.32 16.66 7.52
C VAL A 14 -7.09 16.72 6.02
N GLN A 15 -6.55 17.83 5.53
CA GLN A 15 -5.93 17.84 4.23
C GLN A 15 -4.75 16.90 4.35
N TYR A 16 -5.05 15.62 4.13
CA TYR A 16 -4.11 14.52 4.19
C TYR A 16 -3.08 14.80 3.11
N ASN A 17 -1.90 15.23 3.53
CA ASN A 17 -0.77 15.52 2.65
C ASN A 17 -0.52 14.30 1.75
N ASN A 18 -0.55 14.54 0.43
CA ASN A 18 -0.56 13.52 -0.62
C ASN A 18 0.82 12.87 -0.87
N GLY A 19 1.49 12.37 0.17
CA GLY A 19 2.84 11.81 0.07
C GLY A 19 3.14 10.71 1.11
N PRO A 20 4.30 10.05 1.02
CA PRO A 20 4.68 8.93 1.91
C PRO A 20 4.65 9.26 3.41
N GLU A 21 4.68 10.55 3.76
CA GLU A 21 4.56 11.04 5.15
C GLU A 21 3.25 10.62 5.82
N ILE A 22 2.13 10.56 5.08
CA ILE A 22 0.85 10.09 5.66
C ILE A 22 0.94 8.64 6.11
N LEU A 23 1.66 7.83 5.35
CA LEU A 23 1.83 6.41 5.60
C LEU A 23 2.78 6.19 6.78
N GLN A 24 3.84 6.99 6.89
CA GLN A 24 4.77 6.89 8.02
C GLN A 24 4.13 7.32 9.34
N ASN A 25 3.37 8.42 9.35
CA ASN A 25 2.72 8.92 10.57
C ASN A 25 1.47 8.10 10.97
N MET A 26 0.95 7.26 10.07
CA MET A 26 -0.21 6.41 10.33
C MET A 26 0.04 5.44 11.50
N LEU A 27 1.20 4.77 11.51
CA LEU A 27 1.51 3.74 12.50
C LEU A 27 1.71 4.31 13.92
N GLU A 28 2.13 5.56 14.03
CA GLU A 28 2.29 6.26 15.32
C GLU A 28 0.96 6.40 16.08
N ASN A 29 -0.17 6.36 15.36
CA ASN A 29 -1.51 6.49 15.92
C ASN A 29 -2.20 5.13 16.16
N TYR A 30 -1.54 4.02 15.88
CA TYR A 30 -2.10 2.67 16.05
C TYR A 30 -1.69 2.03 17.36
N SER A 31 -2.48 1.05 17.80
CA SER A 31 -2.21 0.33 19.05
C SER A 31 -0.84 -0.37 19.03
N ASP A 32 -0.24 -0.54 20.20
CA ASP A 32 1.00 -1.31 20.38
C ASP A 32 0.88 -2.73 19.81
N GLU A 33 -0.31 -3.34 19.91
CA GLU A 33 -0.58 -4.67 19.33
C GLU A 33 -0.51 -4.64 17.79
N THR A 34 -1.14 -3.64 17.15
CA THR A 34 -1.08 -3.48 15.69
C THR A 34 0.35 -3.27 15.22
N ASN A 35 1.08 -2.40 15.92
CA ASN A 35 2.49 -2.11 15.63
C ASN A 35 3.38 -3.34 15.82
N LEU A 36 3.12 -4.15 16.84
CA LEU A 36 3.84 -5.42 17.06
C LEU A 36 3.65 -6.40 15.90
N TYR A 37 2.42 -6.61 15.43
CA TYR A 37 2.20 -7.51 14.28
C TYR A 37 2.78 -6.94 12.98
N PHE A 38 2.69 -5.63 12.78
CA PHE A 38 3.30 -4.99 11.62
C PHE A 38 4.82 -5.22 11.59
N GLU A 39 5.52 -5.02 12.71
CA GLU A 39 6.97 -5.25 12.78
C GLU A 39 7.35 -6.73 12.58
N GLN A 40 6.51 -7.68 13.03
CA GLN A 40 6.73 -9.11 12.76
C GLN A 40 6.61 -9.44 11.26
N ILE A 41 5.57 -8.93 10.59
CA ILE A 41 5.37 -9.14 9.16
C ILE A 41 6.49 -8.46 8.36
N LYS A 42 6.83 -7.22 8.71
CA LYS A 42 7.94 -6.48 8.13
C LYS A 42 9.24 -7.28 8.19
N LYS A 43 9.59 -7.80 9.37
CA LYS A 43 10.78 -8.64 9.53
C LYS A 43 10.74 -9.87 8.60
N GLY A 44 9.62 -10.59 8.56
CA GLY A 44 9.47 -11.78 7.71
C GLY A 44 9.58 -11.46 6.21
N ILE A 45 9.04 -10.33 5.76
CA ILE A 45 9.17 -9.85 4.38
C ILE A 45 10.64 -9.59 4.04
N PHE A 46 11.36 -8.85 4.88
CA PHE A 46 12.78 -8.55 4.64
C PHE A 46 13.65 -9.82 4.65
N GLU A 47 13.34 -10.81 5.48
CA GLU A 47 14.04 -12.11 5.48
C GLU A 47 13.85 -12.85 4.16
N ILE A 48 12.62 -12.88 3.62
CA ILE A 48 12.32 -13.52 2.32
C ILE A 48 12.98 -12.76 1.16
N LEU A 49 12.86 -11.42 1.13
CA LEU A 49 13.51 -10.60 0.10
C LEU A 49 15.04 -10.81 0.09
N LYS A 50 15.64 -10.93 1.28
CA LYS A 50 17.08 -11.20 1.43
C LYS A 50 17.47 -12.61 0.98
N SER A 51 16.63 -13.62 1.22
CA SER A 51 16.92 -14.99 0.77
C SER A 51 16.73 -15.16 -0.74
N GLY A 52 15.93 -14.29 -1.37
CA GLY A 52 15.51 -14.43 -2.77
C GLY A 52 14.40 -15.47 -2.95
N ASP A 53 13.81 -15.94 -1.85
CA ASP A 53 12.65 -16.83 -1.92
C ASP A 53 11.44 -16.09 -2.47
N GLN A 54 10.60 -16.80 -3.22
CA GLN A 54 9.40 -16.21 -3.77
C GLN A 54 8.34 -15.97 -2.67
N ILE A 55 7.88 -14.73 -2.56
CA ILE A 55 6.67 -14.39 -1.79
C ILE A 55 5.45 -14.97 -2.50
N LYS A 56 4.53 -15.60 -1.75
CA LYS A 56 3.22 -16.01 -2.28
C LYS A 56 2.22 -14.88 -2.13
N PHE A 57 1.69 -14.38 -3.24
CA PHE A 57 0.84 -13.19 -3.25
C PHE A 57 -0.35 -13.33 -2.28
N ASN A 58 -1.10 -14.44 -2.36
CA ASN A 58 -2.24 -14.66 -1.47
C ASN A 58 -1.85 -14.69 0.02
N ARG A 59 -0.69 -15.27 0.37
CA ARG A 59 -0.21 -15.27 1.76
C ARG A 59 0.11 -13.86 2.24
N LEU A 60 0.74 -13.04 1.39
CA LEU A 60 1.00 -11.64 1.69
C LEU A 60 -0.31 -10.88 1.94
N ILE A 61 -1.32 -11.06 1.09
CA ILE A 61 -2.64 -10.43 1.26
C ILE A 61 -3.30 -10.85 2.58
N ILE A 62 -3.21 -12.12 2.96
CA ILE A 62 -3.74 -12.61 4.25
C ILE A 62 -3.03 -11.95 5.43
N LEU A 63 -1.70 -11.83 5.37
CA LEU A 63 -0.90 -11.17 6.41
C LEU A 63 -1.25 -9.67 6.54
N ILE A 64 -1.40 -8.96 5.42
CA ILE A 64 -1.85 -7.57 5.43
C ILE A 64 -3.22 -7.45 6.09
N ASN A 65 -4.18 -8.30 5.70
CA ASN A 65 -5.54 -8.31 6.26
C ASN A 65 -5.61 -8.74 7.73
N PHE A 66 -4.55 -9.36 8.26
CA PHE A 66 -4.48 -9.71 9.68
C PHE A 66 -4.17 -8.48 10.54
N VAL A 67 -3.39 -7.53 10.00
CA VAL A 67 -2.96 -6.33 10.72
C VAL A 67 -3.85 -5.13 10.43
N PHE A 68 -4.28 -4.97 9.18
CA PHE A 68 -5.00 -3.80 8.73
C PHE A 68 -6.36 -4.17 8.12
N ASP A 69 -7.32 -3.28 8.31
CA ASP A 69 -8.43 -3.12 7.38
C ASP A 69 -7.97 -2.24 6.21
N THR A 70 -8.45 -2.51 5.00
CA THR A 70 -8.07 -1.76 3.81
C THR A 70 -9.22 -0.90 3.33
N ASN A 71 -9.00 0.40 3.25
CA ASN A 71 -9.92 1.33 2.63
C ASN A 71 -9.63 1.38 1.13
N GLY A 72 -10.70 1.29 0.32
CA GLY A 72 -10.61 1.55 -1.11
C GLY A 72 -10.36 3.04 -1.34
N VAL A 73 -9.10 3.40 -1.55
CA VAL A 73 -8.68 4.76 -1.86
C VAL A 73 -8.01 4.81 -3.22
N ASP A 74 -8.08 5.97 -3.86
CA ASP A 74 -7.44 6.18 -5.15
C ASP A 74 -5.91 6.10 -5.02
N PHE A 75 -5.27 5.63 -6.08
CA PHE A 75 -3.81 5.68 -6.19
C PHE A 75 -3.39 5.90 -7.65
N ILE A 76 -2.26 6.59 -7.82
CA ILE A 76 -1.52 6.67 -9.09
C ILE A 76 -0.39 5.66 -9.01
N ASN A 77 -0.15 4.96 -10.12
CA ASN A 77 1.02 4.12 -10.34
C ASN A 77 1.59 4.49 -11.71
N GLY A 78 2.63 5.33 -11.72
CA GLY A 78 3.17 5.88 -12.97
C GLY A 78 2.27 6.93 -13.61
N GLY A 79 2.13 6.86 -14.94
CA GLY A 79 1.30 7.79 -15.72
C GLY A 79 -0.21 7.49 -15.66
N GLN A 80 -0.59 6.36 -15.06
CA GLN A 80 -2.00 5.95 -14.99
C GLN A 80 -2.65 6.46 -13.70
N ARG A 81 -3.62 7.34 -13.86
CA ARG A 81 -4.44 7.87 -12.77
C ARG A 81 -5.56 6.93 -12.34
N ASP A 82 -6.08 6.13 -13.28
CA ASP A 82 -7.34 5.38 -13.11
C ASP A 82 -7.34 3.97 -13.74
N GLY A 83 -6.15 3.39 -13.98
CA GLY A 83 -5.97 2.30 -14.96
C GLY A 83 -6.68 0.97 -14.68
N GLN A 84 -6.72 0.53 -13.42
CA GLN A 84 -7.41 -0.67 -12.93
C GLN A 84 -7.11 -0.77 -11.44
N MET A 85 -7.93 -0.12 -10.61
CA MET A 85 -7.77 -0.20 -9.16
C MET A 85 -8.06 -1.63 -8.69
N SER A 86 -7.00 -2.41 -8.51
CA SER A 86 -7.10 -3.70 -7.83
C SER A 86 -6.80 -3.47 -6.36
N LEU A 87 -7.69 -3.94 -5.47
CA LEU A 87 -7.48 -3.82 -4.03
C LEU A 87 -6.19 -4.56 -3.59
N GLY A 88 -5.79 -5.60 -4.33
CA GLY A 88 -4.53 -6.30 -4.12
C GLY A 88 -3.31 -5.43 -4.45
N SER A 89 -3.35 -4.71 -5.57
CA SER A 89 -2.28 -3.78 -5.97
C SER A 89 -2.20 -2.61 -4.99
N LEU A 90 -3.32 -2.02 -4.59
CA LEU A 90 -3.33 -0.97 -3.56
C LEU A 90 -2.63 -1.44 -2.28
N LYS A 91 -2.93 -2.65 -1.82
CA LYS A 91 -2.29 -3.26 -0.63
C LYS A 91 -0.78 -3.40 -0.79
N VAL A 92 -0.33 -3.98 -1.91
CA VAL A 92 1.09 -4.23 -2.14
C VAL A 92 1.87 -2.93 -2.31
N LEU A 93 1.35 -2.00 -3.11
CA LEU A 93 1.98 -0.70 -3.35
C LEU A 93 2.05 0.12 -2.05
N THR A 94 0.98 0.15 -1.28
CA THR A 94 0.96 0.80 0.05
C THR A 94 1.99 0.18 0.99
N LEU A 95 2.08 -1.16 1.00
CA LEU A 95 3.06 -1.85 1.84
C LEU A 95 4.50 -1.56 1.41
N GLY A 96 4.78 -1.53 0.11
CA GLY A 96 6.10 -1.14 -0.42
C GLY A 96 6.52 0.26 0.03
N LEU A 97 5.60 1.22 -0.05
CA LEU A 97 5.83 2.60 0.42
C LEU A 97 6.05 2.66 1.94
N LEU A 98 5.23 1.96 2.74
CA LEU A 98 5.34 1.90 4.20
C LEU A 98 6.67 1.32 4.67
N LEU A 99 7.15 0.30 3.97
CA LEU A 99 8.40 -0.40 4.29
C LEU A 99 9.63 0.31 3.73
N GLY A 100 9.46 1.34 2.89
CA GLY A 100 10.56 2.03 2.21
C GLY A 100 11.31 1.14 1.22
N LEU A 101 10.60 0.22 0.57
CA LEU A 101 11.17 -0.70 -0.40
C LEU A 101 11.51 0.01 -1.71
N LYS A 102 12.50 -0.52 -2.42
CA LYS A 102 12.79 -0.15 -3.81
C LYS A 102 11.76 -0.75 -4.76
N THR A 103 11.75 -0.28 -6.01
CA THR A 103 10.91 -0.81 -7.09
C THR A 103 11.03 -2.33 -7.22
N ASP A 104 12.25 -2.86 -7.35
CA ASP A 104 12.48 -4.31 -7.53
C ASP A 104 11.96 -5.13 -6.34
N GLU A 105 12.19 -4.65 -5.12
CA GLU A 105 11.69 -5.30 -3.89
C GLU A 105 10.17 -5.28 -3.82
N THR A 106 9.54 -4.17 -4.25
CA THR A 106 8.08 -4.05 -4.31
C THR A 106 7.49 -4.95 -5.39
N LEU A 107 8.16 -5.12 -6.53
CA LEU A 107 7.76 -6.08 -7.57
C LEU A 107 7.79 -7.52 -7.04
N GLU A 108 8.79 -7.91 -6.25
CA GLU A 108 8.84 -9.24 -5.65
C GLU A 108 7.70 -9.51 -4.65
N LEU A 109 7.09 -8.47 -4.05
CA LEU A 109 5.89 -8.63 -3.23
C LEU A 109 4.67 -9.13 -4.02
N PHE A 110 4.62 -8.91 -5.35
CA PHE A 110 3.58 -9.45 -6.22
C PHE A 110 3.73 -10.95 -6.49
N GLY A 111 4.84 -11.57 -6.07
CA GLY A 111 4.99 -13.01 -6.02
C GLY A 111 4.86 -13.69 -7.38
N GLU A 112 3.95 -14.66 -7.49
CA GLU A 112 3.67 -15.37 -8.73
C GLU A 112 3.24 -14.45 -9.89
N HIS A 113 2.51 -13.37 -9.62
CA HIS A 113 2.06 -12.43 -10.66
C HIS A 113 3.23 -11.65 -11.28
N TRP A 114 4.28 -11.37 -10.51
CA TRP A 114 5.49 -10.79 -11.06
C TRP A 114 6.29 -11.78 -11.92
N GLN A 115 6.29 -13.07 -11.56
CA GLN A 115 6.94 -14.07 -12.41
C GLN A 115 6.22 -14.25 -13.75
N GLU A 116 4.88 -14.14 -13.76
CA GLU A 116 4.09 -14.17 -14.99
C GLU A 116 4.54 -13.05 -15.95
N ILE A 117 4.65 -11.81 -15.47
CA ILE A 117 5.17 -10.68 -16.28
C ILE A 117 6.63 -10.87 -16.70
N LYS A 118 7.49 -11.43 -15.83
CA LYS A 118 8.88 -11.76 -16.22
C LYS A 118 8.94 -12.81 -17.33
N SER A 119 7.98 -13.75 -17.35
CA SER A 119 7.90 -14.80 -18.37
C SER A 119 7.25 -14.34 -19.68
N ASP A 120 6.35 -13.35 -19.60
CA ASP A 120 5.66 -12.75 -20.74
C ASP A 120 5.57 -11.22 -20.57
N PRO A 121 6.63 -10.48 -20.96
CA PRO A 121 6.69 -9.03 -20.77
C PRO A 121 5.64 -8.23 -21.55
N ASP A 122 5.06 -8.82 -22.60
CA ASP A 122 4.05 -8.19 -23.45
C ASP A 122 2.61 -8.43 -22.94
N SER A 123 2.47 -9.16 -21.81
CA SER A 123 1.19 -9.48 -21.21
C SER A 123 0.46 -8.26 -20.64
N ASP A 124 -0.85 -8.18 -20.85
CA ASP A 124 -1.73 -7.11 -20.35
C ASP A 124 -2.54 -7.53 -19.10
N ILE A 125 -2.27 -8.70 -18.53
CA ILE A 125 -3.08 -9.30 -17.45
C ILE A 125 -2.85 -8.67 -16.07
N HIS A 126 -1.68 -8.01 -15.85
CA HIS A 126 -1.34 -7.32 -14.60
C HIS A 126 -0.82 -5.89 -14.86
N PRO A 127 -1.69 -4.96 -15.30
CA PRO A 127 -1.26 -3.62 -15.70
C PRO A 127 -0.59 -2.84 -14.57
N ASN A 128 -0.99 -3.05 -13.30
CA ASN A 128 -0.29 -2.41 -12.17
C ASN A 128 1.15 -2.89 -11.98
N ILE A 129 1.46 -4.14 -12.33
CA ILE A 129 2.81 -4.69 -12.19
C ILE A 129 3.70 -4.13 -13.31
N THR A 130 3.19 -4.09 -14.53
CA THR A 130 3.93 -3.53 -15.68
C THR A 130 4.15 -2.02 -15.52
N GLU A 131 3.14 -1.28 -15.05
CA GLU A 131 3.29 0.16 -14.73
C GLU A 131 4.30 0.40 -13.61
N LEU A 132 4.30 -0.42 -12.55
CA LEU A 132 5.30 -0.30 -11.49
C LEU A 132 6.72 -0.59 -12.03
N ASN A 133 6.87 -1.63 -12.85
CA ASN A 133 8.15 -1.98 -13.46
C ASN A 133 8.69 -0.87 -14.39
N GLY A 134 7.81 -0.19 -15.12
CA GLY A 134 8.19 0.91 -16.01
C GLY A 134 8.38 2.26 -15.33
N GLY A 135 7.55 2.57 -14.33
CA GLY A 135 7.47 3.89 -13.69
C GLY A 135 8.21 4.01 -12.35
N GLY A 136 8.44 2.89 -11.67
CA GLY A 136 9.07 2.86 -10.36
C GLY A 136 8.13 3.18 -9.19
N ILE A 137 8.51 2.72 -8.00
CA ILE A 137 7.76 2.96 -6.76
C ILE A 137 7.69 4.45 -6.41
N GLU A 138 8.65 5.24 -6.87
CA GLU A 138 8.73 6.69 -6.69
C GLU A 138 7.61 7.44 -7.42
N ALA A 139 7.03 6.84 -8.47
CA ALA A 139 5.90 7.39 -9.19
C ALA A 139 4.54 7.05 -8.53
N VAL A 140 4.54 6.20 -7.50
CA VAL A 140 3.32 5.76 -6.83
C VAL A 140 2.86 6.83 -5.83
N LYS A 141 1.57 7.18 -5.90
CA LYS A 141 0.93 8.09 -4.94
C LYS A 141 -0.38 7.50 -4.49
N VAL A 142 -0.62 7.45 -3.18
CA VAL A 142 -1.88 6.99 -2.60
C VAL A 142 -2.61 8.20 -2.02
N PHE A 143 -3.92 8.29 -2.25
CA PHE A 143 -4.73 9.45 -1.87
C PHE A 143 -5.66 9.12 -0.69
N GLY A 144 -5.28 9.54 0.51
CA GLY A 144 -6.02 9.24 1.73
C GLY A 144 -5.37 8.12 2.54
N LEU A 145 -6.15 7.46 3.40
CA LEU A 145 -5.65 6.48 4.35
C LEU A 145 -6.00 5.04 3.90
N PRO A 146 -5.10 4.33 3.18
CA PRO A 146 -5.39 3.01 2.61
C PRO A 146 -5.49 1.90 3.65
N PHE A 147 -4.82 2.04 4.80
CA PHE A 147 -4.90 1.09 5.90
C PHE A 147 -5.48 1.76 7.14
N THR A 148 -6.33 1.03 7.86
CA THR A 148 -6.76 1.35 9.22
C THR A 148 -6.40 0.18 10.12
N GLN A 149 -6.07 0.44 11.38
CA GLN A 149 -5.91 -0.65 12.35
C GLN A 149 -7.21 -1.44 12.46
N LYS A 150 -7.11 -2.77 12.63
CA LYS A 150 -8.28 -3.58 12.96
C LYS A 150 -8.74 -3.29 14.39
N HIS A 151 -9.99 -2.93 14.56
CA HIS A 151 -10.63 -2.96 15.87
C HIS A 151 -10.93 -4.43 16.21
N LYS A 152 -10.12 -5.01 17.09
CA LYS A 152 -10.38 -6.33 17.68
C LYS A 152 -11.20 -6.20 18.95
#